data_AF-A0A660T4P5-F1
#
_entry.id   AF-A0A660T4P5-F1
#
_cell.length_a   1.000
_cell.length_b   1.000
_cell.length_c   1.000
_cell.angle_alpha   90.00
_cell.angle_beta   90.00
_cell.angle_gamma   90.00
#
_symmetry.space_group_name_H-M   'P 1'
#
loop_
_entity.id
_entity.type
_entity.pdbx_description
1 polymer ?
#
loop_
_entity_poly.entity_id
_entity_poly.type
_entity_poly.pdbx_seq_one_letter_code
_entity_poly.pdbx_strand_id
1 'polypeptide(L)'
;MNIQINRLTAAVLLMLGITGFVFANGDAENAQFPAKNITYIVPFNPGGQSDITAQYQKEMLEAALGVNVVIKNISGAGGAVGWSTLASSAPDGYTLCGNNLPHIIAQPLVKDNPGYQTEQLEPLYMFQTTPIGLTVLKDSRWNNLEEFISYAKAHPGEITVGGSGTYTGHHIAYLMLQQLTGAEFTYIPSTGAAPSVANFLGGHTDALFANSNDLVTHIAEIIVLGMGTEERFGLLPDAPTFMEQGIDMTAGIDRGVCVPQG
;
A
#
# COMPACT_ATOMS: atom_id res chain seq x y z
N MET A 1 -5.61 -61.73 -85.99
CA MET A 1 -6.65 -60.69 -85.81
C MET A 1 -6.33 -60.03 -84.48
N ASN A 2 -5.41 -59.06 -84.52
CA ASN A 2 -4.74 -58.49 -83.35
C ASN A 2 -5.19 -57.05 -83.13
N ILE A 3 -5.48 -56.74 -81.87
CA ILE A 3 -5.85 -55.41 -81.36
C ILE A 3 -4.59 -54.54 -81.32
N GLN A 4 -4.65 -53.35 -81.93
CA GLN A 4 -3.58 -52.36 -81.84
C GLN A 4 -4.06 -50.89 -81.94
N ILE A 5 -3.53 -50.08 -81.01
CA ILE A 5 -3.04 -48.69 -81.12
C ILE A 5 -4.02 -47.51 -80.90
N ASN A 6 -3.93 -46.96 -79.69
CA ASN A 6 -3.52 -45.58 -79.31
C ASN A 6 -4.02 -44.35 -80.09
N ARG A 7 -4.48 -43.35 -79.33
CA ARG A 7 -4.28 -41.89 -79.53
C ARG A 7 -4.85 -41.15 -78.30
N LEU A 8 -4.04 -40.71 -77.32
CA LEU A 8 -3.32 -39.42 -77.30
C LEU A 8 -4.19 -38.24 -77.76
N THR A 9 -5.07 -37.77 -76.88
CA THR A 9 -5.72 -36.45 -76.94
C THR A 9 -6.12 -36.02 -75.54
N ALA A 10 -5.31 -35.15 -74.92
CA ALA A 10 -5.75 -34.16 -73.93
C ALA A 10 -4.57 -33.22 -73.66
N ALA A 11 -4.27 -32.38 -74.66
CA ALA A 11 -3.40 -31.23 -74.47
C ALA A 11 -4.28 -30.02 -74.13
N VAL A 12 -3.78 -29.21 -73.19
CA VAL A 12 -4.08 -27.79 -72.97
C VAL A 12 -5.45 -27.45 -72.35
N LEU A 13 -5.45 -27.08 -71.06
CA LEU A 13 -6.18 -25.93 -70.46
C LEU A 13 -6.39 -26.16 -68.95
N LEU A 14 -5.56 -25.53 -68.10
CA LEU A 14 -5.97 -24.68 -66.97
C LEU A 14 -4.74 -24.30 -66.12
N MET A 15 -3.95 -23.34 -66.63
CA MET A 15 -3.33 -22.34 -65.75
C MET A 15 -4.46 -21.36 -65.38
N LEU A 16 -4.78 -21.25 -64.09
CA LEU A 16 -5.36 -20.10 -63.37
C LEU A 16 -6.14 -20.61 -62.16
N GLY A 17 -5.52 -20.58 -60.99
CA GLY A 17 -6.20 -20.96 -59.75
C GLY A 17 -5.30 -21.14 -58.53
N ILE A 18 -4.17 -20.45 -58.44
CA ILE A 18 -3.50 -20.25 -57.15
C ILE A 18 -4.06 -18.95 -56.58
N THR A 19 -5.25 -19.03 -55.99
CA THR A 19 -5.79 -17.99 -55.11
C THR A 19 -4.81 -17.81 -53.96
N GLY A 20 -4.09 -16.69 -53.98
CA GLY A 20 -3.25 -16.26 -52.87
C GLY A 20 -4.11 -16.14 -51.62
N PHE A 21 -3.85 -17.02 -50.65
CA PHE A 21 -4.10 -16.69 -49.25
C PHE A 21 -3.15 -15.55 -48.92
N VAL A 22 -3.64 -14.32 -49.10
CA VAL A 22 -3.05 -13.15 -48.47
C VAL A 22 -3.20 -13.41 -46.98
N PHE A 23 -2.13 -13.89 -46.35
CA PHE A 23 -1.93 -13.70 -44.93
C PHE A 23 -1.97 -12.19 -44.72
N ALA A 24 -3.14 -11.69 -44.31
CA ALA A 24 -3.19 -10.44 -43.59
C ALA A 24 -2.40 -10.71 -42.31
N ASN A 25 -1.09 -10.45 -42.38
CA ASN A 25 -0.35 -9.99 -41.23
C ASN A 25 -1.08 -8.72 -40.80
N GLY A 26 -2.08 -8.90 -39.94
CA GLY A 26 -2.50 -7.83 -39.08
C GLY A 26 -1.24 -7.49 -38.31
N ASP A 27 -0.56 -6.43 -38.75
CA ASP A 27 0.29 -5.67 -37.88
C ASP A 27 -0.58 -5.44 -36.65
N ALA A 28 -0.32 -6.20 -35.58
CA ALA A 28 -0.68 -5.76 -34.27
C ALA A 28 0.05 -4.42 -34.17
N GLU A 29 -0.68 -3.34 -34.45
CA GLU A 29 -0.33 -2.02 -33.95
C GLU A 29 0.13 -2.30 -32.53
N ASN A 30 1.42 -2.09 -32.28
CA ASN A 30 1.96 -2.00 -30.94
C ASN A 30 1.13 -0.90 -30.31
N ALA A 31 0.00 -1.26 -29.69
CA ALA A 31 -0.88 -0.32 -29.04
C ALA A 31 0.01 0.33 -27.99
N GLN A 32 0.35 1.59 -28.23
CA GLN A 32 1.31 2.29 -27.42
C GLN A 32 0.77 2.28 -25.99
N PHE A 33 1.50 1.67 -25.07
CA PHE A 33 1.10 1.67 -23.67
C PHE A 33 1.08 3.12 -23.16
N PRO A 34 0.04 3.55 -22.43
CA PRO A 34 -1.20 2.83 -22.11
C PRO A 34 -2.33 3.06 -23.15
N ALA A 35 -3.10 2.01 -23.48
CA ALA A 35 -4.24 2.07 -24.41
C ALA A 35 -5.62 1.85 -23.75
N LYS A 36 -5.64 1.56 -22.44
CA LYS A 36 -6.85 1.37 -21.62
C LYS A 36 -6.61 1.93 -20.21
N ASN A 37 -7.67 2.08 -19.43
CA ASN A 37 -7.60 2.58 -18.06
C ASN A 37 -6.65 1.74 -17.19
N ILE A 38 -5.94 2.41 -16.30
CA ILE A 38 -5.06 1.79 -15.30
C ILE A 38 -5.83 1.63 -13.98
N THR A 39 -5.69 0.47 -13.33
CA THR A 39 -6.19 0.26 -11.97
C THR A 39 -5.10 0.56 -10.95
N TYR A 40 -5.38 1.48 -10.04
CA TYR A 40 -4.54 1.77 -8.87
C TYR A 40 -5.19 1.13 -7.63
N ILE A 41 -4.64 0.00 -7.19
CA ILE A 41 -5.03 -0.65 -5.95
C ILE A 41 -4.49 0.13 -4.75
N VAL A 42 -5.37 0.52 -3.83
CA VAL A 42 -5.00 1.02 -2.50
C VAL A 42 -5.27 -0.09 -1.49
N PRO A 43 -4.25 -0.64 -0.78
CA PRO A 43 -4.42 -1.82 0.06
C PRO A 43 -5.11 -1.54 1.42
N PHE A 44 -5.86 -0.44 1.53
CA PHE A 44 -6.48 0.04 2.77
C PHE A 44 -7.83 0.70 2.50
N ASN A 45 -8.61 0.88 3.57
CA ASN A 45 -9.91 1.56 3.52
C ASN A 45 -9.80 3.01 2.96
N PRO A 46 -10.85 3.51 2.31
CA PRO A 46 -10.96 4.92 1.92
C PRO A 46 -10.76 5.88 3.09
N GLY A 47 -10.26 7.08 2.82
CA GLY A 47 -10.06 8.14 3.80
C GLY A 47 -8.82 7.98 4.70
N GLY A 48 -8.07 6.89 4.57
CA GLY A 48 -6.75 6.77 5.18
C GLY A 48 -5.66 7.42 4.33
N GLN A 49 -4.48 7.65 4.91
CA GLN A 49 -3.37 8.31 4.22
C GLN A 49 -2.99 7.70 2.86
N SER A 50 -3.06 6.37 2.70
CA SER A 50 -2.78 5.72 1.40
C SER A 50 -3.79 6.11 0.33
N ASP A 51 -5.07 6.20 0.71
CA ASP A 51 -6.16 6.57 -0.20
C ASP A 51 -6.07 8.04 -0.58
N ILE A 52 -5.97 8.92 0.42
CA ILE A 52 -5.84 10.38 0.21
C ILE A 52 -4.66 10.70 -0.72
N THR A 53 -3.52 10.04 -0.50
CA THR A 53 -2.34 10.26 -1.35
C THR A 53 -2.56 9.77 -2.78
N ALA A 54 -3.20 8.62 -2.98
CA ALA A 54 -3.55 8.13 -4.32
C ALA A 54 -4.54 9.07 -5.03
N GLN A 55 -5.54 9.59 -4.31
CA GLN A 55 -6.52 10.55 -4.84
C GLN A 55 -5.84 11.85 -5.30
N TYR A 56 -4.86 12.36 -4.56
CA TYR A 56 -4.10 13.55 -4.97
C TYR A 56 -3.26 13.33 -6.23
N GLN A 57 -2.78 12.10 -6.46
CA GLN A 57 -2.00 11.79 -7.65
C GLN A 57 -2.85 11.56 -8.89
N LYS A 58 -4.13 11.19 -8.72
CA LYS A 58 -5.01 10.71 -9.79
C LYS A 58 -5.05 11.65 -11.00
N GLU A 59 -5.40 12.91 -10.81
CA GLU A 59 -5.56 13.87 -11.92
C GLU A 59 -4.23 14.08 -12.67
N MET A 60 -3.12 14.15 -11.94
CA MET A 60 -1.79 14.30 -12.54
C MET A 60 -1.37 13.06 -13.34
N LEU A 61 -1.68 11.87 -12.83
CA LEU A 61 -1.43 10.62 -13.53
C LEU A 61 -2.29 10.51 -14.80
N GLU A 62 -3.58 10.83 -14.72
CA GLU A 62 -4.49 10.83 -15.87
C GLU A 62 -4.03 11.80 -16.96
N ALA A 63 -3.60 13.01 -16.57
CA ALA A 63 -3.05 14.00 -17.49
C ALA A 63 -1.74 13.53 -18.15
N ALA A 64 -0.86 12.85 -17.41
CA ALA A 64 0.41 12.35 -17.92
C ALA A 64 0.26 11.11 -18.82
N LEU A 65 -0.71 10.23 -18.50
CA LEU A 65 -0.90 8.94 -19.18
C LEU A 65 -1.90 9.00 -20.34
N GLY A 66 -2.78 10.00 -20.37
CA GLY A 66 -3.82 10.13 -21.40
C GLY A 66 -4.95 9.11 -21.29
N VAL A 67 -5.02 8.36 -20.18
CA VAL A 67 -6.06 7.37 -19.88
C VAL A 67 -6.54 7.55 -18.44
N ASN A 68 -7.72 7.03 -18.09
CA ASN A 68 -8.22 7.15 -16.72
C ASN A 68 -7.44 6.25 -15.74
N VAL A 69 -7.35 6.69 -14.49
CA VAL A 69 -6.78 5.93 -13.37
C VAL A 69 -7.90 5.62 -12.37
N VAL A 70 -8.24 4.34 -12.27
CA VAL A 70 -9.31 3.84 -11.40
C VAL A 70 -8.70 3.43 -10.06
N ILE A 71 -8.92 4.24 -9.04
CA ILE A 71 -8.55 3.89 -7.66
C ILE A 71 -9.50 2.84 -7.11
N LYS A 72 -8.94 1.74 -6.61
CA LYS A 72 -9.69 0.61 -6.03
C LYS A 72 -9.13 0.27 -4.65
N ASN A 73 -9.90 0.55 -3.60
CA ASN A 73 -9.54 0.17 -2.24
C ASN A 73 -9.78 -1.33 -2.00
N ILE A 74 -8.73 -2.07 -1.63
CA ILE A 74 -8.79 -3.49 -1.27
C ILE A 74 -8.14 -3.65 0.11
N SER A 75 -8.95 -3.52 1.16
CA SER A 75 -8.49 -3.60 2.54
C SER A 75 -8.48 -5.04 3.08
N GLY A 76 -7.59 -5.32 4.02
CA GLY A 76 -7.62 -6.55 4.81
C GLY A 76 -6.22 -6.99 5.26
N ALA A 77 -6.14 -7.61 6.44
CA ALA A 77 -4.93 -8.22 6.98
C ALA A 77 -3.68 -7.28 6.99
N GLY A 78 -3.86 -5.98 7.25
CA GLY A 78 -2.78 -4.99 7.26
C GLY A 78 -2.28 -4.59 5.86
N GLY A 79 -3.06 -4.87 4.82
CA GLY A 79 -2.76 -4.58 3.42
C GLY A 79 -2.46 -5.81 2.57
N ALA A 80 -2.22 -6.96 3.21
CA ALA A 80 -1.84 -8.20 2.52
C ALA A 80 -2.85 -8.60 1.43
N VAL A 81 -4.15 -8.42 1.62
CA VAL A 81 -5.15 -8.76 0.60
C VAL A 81 -4.95 -7.96 -0.70
N GLY A 82 -4.63 -6.67 -0.59
CA GLY A 82 -4.36 -5.82 -1.75
C GLY A 82 -3.05 -6.19 -2.46
N TRP A 83 -1.99 -6.48 -1.70
CA TRP A 83 -0.70 -6.90 -2.28
C TRP A 83 -0.74 -8.30 -2.89
N SER A 84 -1.42 -9.27 -2.28
CA SER A 84 -1.66 -10.59 -2.87
C SER A 84 -2.49 -10.51 -4.16
N THR A 85 -3.44 -9.56 -4.22
CA THR A 85 -4.20 -9.27 -5.46
C THR A 85 -3.27 -8.74 -6.54
N LEU A 86 -2.37 -7.81 -6.21
CA LEU A 86 -1.38 -7.29 -7.16
C LEU A 86 -0.42 -8.40 -7.63
N ALA A 87 0.15 -9.17 -6.71
CA ALA A 87 1.10 -10.24 -7.02
C ALA A 87 0.49 -11.32 -7.94
N SER A 88 -0.83 -11.46 -7.96
CA SER A 88 -1.56 -12.38 -8.85
C SER A 88 -2.03 -11.73 -10.16
N SER A 89 -1.81 -10.42 -10.35
CA SER A 89 -2.24 -9.69 -11.54
C SER A 89 -1.25 -9.85 -12.70
N ALA A 90 -1.72 -9.58 -13.93
CA ALA A 90 -0.87 -9.65 -15.11
C ALA A 90 0.18 -8.51 -15.07
N PRO A 91 1.46 -8.79 -15.39
CA PRO A 91 2.49 -7.76 -15.53
C PRO A 91 2.38 -7.05 -16.87
N ASP A 92 1.23 -6.41 -17.12
CA ASP A 92 0.93 -5.69 -18.37
C ASP A 92 0.92 -4.16 -18.22
N GLY A 93 1.30 -3.67 -17.03
CA GLY A 93 1.35 -2.24 -16.69
C GLY A 93 -0.01 -1.60 -16.35
N TYR A 94 -1.12 -2.33 -16.46
CA TYR A 94 -2.46 -1.78 -16.21
C TYR A 94 -2.96 -1.97 -14.78
N THR A 95 -2.17 -2.61 -13.92
CA THR A 95 -2.44 -2.71 -12.49
C THR A 95 -1.20 -2.29 -11.72
N LEU A 96 -1.37 -1.28 -10.86
CA LEU A 96 -0.36 -0.88 -9.87
C LEU A 96 -1.00 -0.84 -8.49
N CYS A 97 -0.19 -0.98 -7.45
CA CYS A 97 -0.65 -0.95 -6.06
C CYS A 97 0.18 0.02 -5.24
N GLY A 98 -0.44 0.65 -4.24
CA GLY A 98 0.29 1.41 -3.24
C GLY A 98 1.21 0.49 -2.45
N ASN A 99 2.48 0.84 -2.33
CA ASN A 99 3.43 0.10 -1.51
C ASN A 99 3.70 0.87 -0.20
N ASN A 100 3.95 0.12 0.87
CA ASN A 100 4.17 0.67 2.20
C ASN A 100 5.32 -0.07 2.88
N LEU A 101 6.41 0.63 3.21
CA LEU A 101 7.46 0.11 4.08
C LEU A 101 7.17 0.54 5.53
N PRO A 102 7.35 -0.35 6.53
CA PRO A 102 7.96 -1.68 6.42
C PRO A 102 6.98 -2.82 6.06
N HIS A 103 5.71 -2.53 5.75
CA HIS A 103 4.63 -3.53 5.71
C HIS A 103 4.90 -4.68 4.74
N ILE A 104 5.28 -4.34 3.50
CA ILE A 104 5.49 -5.33 2.43
C ILE A 104 6.70 -6.23 2.68
N ILE A 105 7.58 -5.86 3.62
CA ILE A 105 8.74 -6.65 4.04
C ILE A 105 8.39 -7.43 5.32
N ALA A 106 7.84 -6.74 6.32
CA ALA A 106 7.56 -7.32 7.63
C ALA A 106 6.52 -8.44 7.58
N GLN A 107 5.51 -8.33 6.70
CA GLN A 107 4.46 -9.34 6.59
C GLN A 107 4.99 -10.67 6.03
N PRO A 108 5.66 -10.74 4.87
CA PRO A 108 6.28 -11.98 4.38
C PRO A 108 7.39 -12.51 5.27
N LEU A 109 8.11 -11.63 5.99
CA LEU A 109 9.18 -12.06 6.88
C LEU A 109 8.66 -12.80 8.12
N VAL A 110 7.50 -12.42 8.65
CA VAL A 110 7.01 -12.90 9.95
C VAL A 110 5.80 -13.83 9.84
N LYS A 111 4.97 -13.71 8.80
CA LYS A 111 3.83 -14.59 8.57
C LYS A 111 4.23 -15.76 7.67
N ASP A 112 3.84 -16.97 8.05
CA ASP A 112 4.10 -18.19 7.25
C ASP A 112 3.57 -18.10 5.81
N ASN A 113 2.42 -17.46 5.61
CA ASN A 113 1.85 -17.22 4.29
C ASN A 113 0.91 -16.00 4.27
N PRO A 114 1.41 -14.78 4.01
CA PRO A 114 0.56 -13.60 3.86
C PRO A 114 -0.15 -13.54 2.49
N GLY A 115 0.15 -14.46 1.56
CA GLY A 115 -0.40 -14.51 0.21
C GLY A 115 0.44 -13.81 -0.88
N TYR A 116 1.60 -13.25 -0.51
CA TYR A 116 2.58 -12.67 -1.44
C TYR A 116 3.99 -12.77 -0.84
N GLN A 117 5.01 -12.67 -1.69
CA GLN A 117 6.41 -12.45 -1.30
C GLN A 117 6.80 -11.01 -1.66
N THR A 118 7.74 -10.43 -0.91
CA THR A 118 8.21 -9.05 -1.14
C THR A 118 8.67 -8.87 -2.59
N GLU A 119 9.37 -9.87 -3.14
CA GLU A 119 9.97 -9.88 -4.48
C GLU A 119 8.92 -9.93 -5.61
N GLN A 120 7.67 -10.28 -5.30
CA GLN A 120 6.57 -10.26 -6.27
C GLN A 120 5.98 -8.86 -6.48
N LEU A 121 6.41 -7.89 -5.66
CA LEU A 121 5.98 -6.50 -5.72
C LEU A 121 7.16 -5.63 -6.17
N GLU A 122 7.23 -5.32 -7.46
CA GLU A 122 8.32 -4.53 -8.01
C GLU A 122 8.10 -3.03 -7.71
N PRO A 123 8.94 -2.37 -6.89
CA PRO A 123 8.78 -0.97 -6.57
C PRO A 123 9.06 -0.10 -7.80
N LEU A 124 8.11 0.76 -8.19
CA LEU A 124 8.30 1.71 -9.28
C LEU A 124 8.84 3.05 -8.78
N TYR A 125 8.24 3.58 -7.72
CA TYR A 125 8.61 4.89 -7.21
C TYR A 125 8.18 5.06 -5.75
N MET A 126 9.05 5.66 -4.94
CA MET A 126 8.75 6.09 -3.56
C MET A 126 8.58 7.60 -3.56
N PHE A 127 7.41 8.10 -3.18
CA PHE A 127 7.08 9.52 -3.28
C PHE A 127 7.07 10.25 -1.94
N GLN A 128 6.94 9.54 -0.81
CA GLN A 128 6.96 10.19 0.51
C GLN A 128 7.31 9.23 1.63
N THR A 129 7.84 9.79 2.72
CA THR A 129 7.82 9.19 4.05
C THR A 129 6.75 9.88 4.86
N THR A 130 5.87 9.11 5.50
CA THR A 130 4.86 9.64 6.42
C THR A 130 5.27 9.35 7.85
N PRO A 131 5.65 10.37 8.64
CA PRO A 131 5.94 10.18 10.06
C PRO A 131 4.74 9.62 10.83
N ILE A 132 5.04 8.81 11.83
CA ILE A 132 4.07 8.30 12.80
C ILE A 132 4.29 9.02 14.13
N GLY A 133 3.21 9.37 14.82
CA GLY A 133 3.26 9.85 16.21
C GLY A 133 2.36 9.05 17.13
N LEU A 134 2.73 9.00 18.41
CA LEU A 134 1.87 8.48 19.48
C LEU A 134 1.01 9.62 20.01
N THR A 135 -0.28 9.37 20.15
CA THR A 135 -1.24 10.36 20.64
C THR A 135 -2.24 9.75 21.61
N VAL A 136 -2.75 10.60 22.49
CA VAL A 136 -3.88 10.33 23.41
C VAL A 136 -4.96 11.41 23.22
N LEU A 137 -6.17 11.18 23.71
CA LEU A 137 -7.22 12.20 23.70
C LEU A 137 -6.87 13.34 24.67
N LYS A 138 -7.36 14.56 24.40
CA LYS A 138 -7.13 15.72 25.27
C LYS A 138 -7.67 15.59 26.69
N ASP A 139 -8.73 14.80 26.86
CA ASP A 139 -9.33 14.49 28.17
C ASP A 139 -8.75 13.22 28.81
N SER A 140 -7.72 12.63 28.21
CA SER A 140 -7.04 11.49 28.80
C SER A 140 -6.29 11.88 30.09
N ARG A 141 -5.96 10.87 30.89
CA ARG A 141 -5.20 11.03 32.14
C ARG A 141 -3.72 11.33 31.96
N TRP A 142 -3.20 11.34 30.73
CA TRP A 142 -1.79 11.57 30.43
C TRP A 142 -1.61 12.85 29.61
N ASN A 143 -0.72 13.72 30.06
CA ASN A 143 -0.44 14.99 29.37
C ASN A 143 0.92 14.98 28.65
N ASN A 144 1.74 13.97 28.92
CA ASN A 144 3.08 13.83 28.37
C ASN A 144 3.50 12.35 28.32
N LEU A 145 4.59 12.08 27.60
CA LEU A 145 5.09 10.73 27.40
C LEU A 145 5.61 10.08 28.68
N GLU A 146 6.21 10.86 29.59
CA GLU A 146 6.75 10.35 30.86
C GLU A 146 5.64 9.73 31.73
N GLU A 147 4.53 10.44 31.89
CA GLU A 147 3.33 9.94 32.59
C GLU A 147 2.78 8.68 31.92
N PHE A 148 2.70 8.68 30.59
CA PHE A 148 2.19 7.55 29.80
C PHE A 148 3.04 6.29 29.99
N ILE A 149 4.36 6.40 29.83
CA ILE A 149 5.30 5.29 29.98
C ILE A 149 5.38 4.82 31.45
N SER A 150 5.38 5.75 32.41
CA SER A 150 5.44 5.41 33.83
C SER A 150 4.20 4.63 34.28
N TYR A 151 3.01 5.05 33.83
CA TYR A 151 1.78 4.30 34.09
C TYR A 151 1.86 2.91 33.46
N ALA A 152 2.24 2.80 32.19
CA ALA A 152 2.31 1.52 31.49
C ALA A 152 3.28 0.52 32.15
N LYS A 153 4.39 0.99 32.73
CA LYS A 153 5.32 0.15 33.51
C LYS A 153 4.74 -0.35 34.83
N ALA A 154 3.95 0.49 35.51
CA ALA A 154 3.28 0.11 36.75
C ALA A 154 2.05 -0.78 36.51
N HIS A 155 1.46 -0.69 35.32
CA HIS A 155 0.20 -1.33 34.92
C HIS A 155 0.36 -2.05 33.56
N PRO A 156 1.19 -3.10 33.51
CA PRO A 156 1.55 -3.76 32.24
C PRO A 156 0.31 -4.29 31.52
N GLY A 157 0.16 -3.90 30.25
CA GLY A 157 -0.91 -4.36 29.36
C GLY A 157 -2.26 -3.67 29.54
N GLU A 158 -2.43 -2.78 30.53
CA GLU A 158 -3.70 -2.08 30.76
C GLU A 158 -4.01 -1.01 29.70
N ILE A 159 -3.00 -0.35 29.12
CA ILE A 159 -3.21 0.68 28.10
C ILE A 159 -3.40 0.01 26.74
N THR A 160 -4.52 0.32 26.08
CA THR A 160 -4.82 -0.10 24.72
C THR A 160 -4.29 0.90 23.69
N VAL A 161 -3.58 0.41 22.66
CA VAL A 161 -2.98 1.24 21.60
C VAL A 161 -3.49 0.81 20.23
N GLY A 162 -4.18 1.71 19.54
CA GLY A 162 -4.69 1.48 18.19
C GLY A 162 -3.61 1.58 17.10
N GLY A 163 -3.89 0.96 15.96
CA GLY A 163 -3.15 1.19 14.72
C GLY A 163 -3.76 0.47 13.51
N SER A 164 -3.19 0.69 12.33
CA SER A 164 -3.78 0.25 11.06
C SER A 164 -3.72 -1.26 10.75
N GLY A 165 -3.29 -2.10 11.70
CA GLY A 165 -3.28 -3.56 11.56
C GLY A 165 -1.96 -4.21 11.97
N THR A 166 -1.97 -5.52 12.15
CA THR A 166 -0.79 -6.30 12.54
C THR A 166 0.30 -6.26 11.46
N TYR A 167 1.55 -6.09 11.90
CA TYR A 167 2.75 -5.96 11.06
C TYR A 167 2.71 -4.77 10.08
N THR A 168 1.96 -3.73 10.44
CA THR A 168 2.00 -2.42 9.78
C THR A 168 3.04 -1.52 10.44
N GLY A 169 3.39 -0.39 9.83
CA GLY A 169 4.28 0.61 10.44
C GLY A 169 3.81 1.06 11.83
N HIS A 170 2.49 1.19 12.06
CA HIS A 170 1.95 1.49 13.39
C HIS A 170 2.22 0.37 14.41
N HIS A 171 2.08 -0.90 14.00
CA HIS A 171 2.41 -2.03 14.88
C HIS A 171 3.91 -2.11 15.16
N ILE A 172 4.75 -1.82 14.17
CA ILE A 172 6.21 -1.78 14.36
C ILE A 172 6.60 -0.63 15.31
N ALA A 173 6.03 0.57 15.14
CA ALA A 173 6.26 1.70 16.05
C ALA A 173 5.84 1.35 17.50
N TYR A 174 4.71 0.68 17.66
CA TYR A 174 4.26 0.13 18.93
C TYR A 174 5.28 -0.84 19.56
N LEU A 175 5.76 -1.80 18.78
CA LEU A 175 6.74 -2.79 19.25
C LEU A 175 8.08 -2.12 19.62
N MET A 176 8.53 -1.16 18.82
CA MET A 176 9.73 -0.37 19.10
C MET A 176 9.60 0.40 20.41
N LEU A 177 8.47 1.06 20.66
CA LEU A 177 8.26 1.79 21.91
C LEU A 177 8.31 0.86 23.12
N GLN A 178 7.66 -0.31 23.05
CA GLN A 178 7.76 -1.32 24.13
C GLN A 178 9.21 -1.76 24.34
N GLN A 179 9.92 -2.11 23.27
CA GLN A 179 11.28 -2.60 23.34
C GLN A 179 12.24 -1.57 23.95
N LEU A 180 12.12 -0.30 23.55
CA LEU A 180 13.03 0.76 23.96
C LEU A 180 12.74 1.27 25.38
N THR A 181 11.48 1.21 25.81
CA THR A 181 11.08 1.74 27.13
C THR A 181 10.97 0.67 28.19
N GLY A 182 10.73 -0.59 27.82
CA GLY A 182 10.35 -1.67 28.72
C GLY A 182 8.91 -1.55 29.26
N ALA A 183 8.07 -0.69 28.67
CA ALA A 183 6.65 -0.64 28.97
C ALA A 183 5.87 -1.72 28.19
N GLU A 184 4.77 -2.19 28.78
CA GLU A 184 3.87 -3.16 28.13
C GLU A 184 2.49 -2.55 27.90
N PHE A 185 1.98 -2.74 26.70
CA PHE A 185 0.69 -2.24 26.23
C PHE A 185 -0.12 -3.39 25.61
N THR A 186 -1.36 -3.10 25.20
CA THR A 186 -2.20 -4.01 24.39
C THR A 186 -2.48 -3.39 23.02
N TYR A 187 -2.03 -4.04 21.94
CA TYR A 187 -2.26 -3.56 20.58
C TYR A 187 -3.65 -3.91 20.05
N ILE A 188 -4.39 -2.93 19.53
CA ILE A 188 -5.71 -3.09 18.92
C ILE A 188 -5.62 -2.83 17.40
N PRO A 189 -5.53 -3.89 16.58
CA PRO A 189 -5.40 -3.75 15.13
C PRO A 189 -6.73 -3.35 14.48
N SER A 190 -6.69 -2.40 13.55
CA SER A 190 -7.79 -2.08 12.63
C SER A 190 -7.53 -2.58 11.21
N THR A 191 -8.51 -2.47 10.32
CA THR A 191 -8.36 -2.84 8.89
C THR A 191 -7.66 -1.74 8.06
N GLY A 192 -7.34 -0.60 8.66
CA GLY A 192 -6.63 0.53 8.06
C GLY A 192 -6.55 1.71 9.02
N ALA A 193 -5.93 2.83 8.59
CA ALA A 193 -5.77 4.02 9.42
C ALA A 193 -7.12 4.69 9.75
N ALA A 194 -7.99 4.91 8.75
CA ALA A 194 -9.29 5.54 8.93
C ALA A 194 -10.17 4.89 10.03
N PRO A 195 -10.41 3.56 10.03
CA PRO A 195 -11.15 2.93 11.13
C PRO A 195 -10.41 2.99 12.47
N SER A 196 -9.07 2.99 12.46
CA SER A 196 -8.28 3.12 13.70
C SER A 196 -8.43 4.50 14.34
N VAL A 197 -8.40 5.57 13.54
CA VAL A 197 -8.62 6.95 13.98
C VAL A 197 -10.05 7.10 14.52
N ALA A 198 -11.05 6.58 13.79
CA ALA A 198 -12.45 6.62 14.25
C ALA A 198 -12.65 5.90 15.60
N ASN A 199 -12.07 4.72 15.78
CA ASN A 199 -12.13 3.98 17.05
C ASN A 199 -11.48 4.75 18.20
N PHE A 200 -10.32 5.35 17.95
CA PHE A 200 -9.60 6.14 18.94
C PHE A 200 -10.35 7.41 19.35
N LEU A 201 -10.84 8.19 18.38
CA LEU A 201 -11.65 9.38 18.65
C LEU A 201 -12.98 9.06 19.34
N GLY A 202 -13.50 7.84 19.15
CA GLY A 202 -14.65 7.33 19.89
C GLY A 202 -14.35 6.83 21.31
N GLY A 203 -13.09 6.87 21.75
CA GLY A 203 -12.66 6.40 23.07
C GLY A 203 -12.59 4.88 23.21
N HIS A 204 -12.52 4.12 22.10
CA HIS A 204 -12.42 2.66 22.14
C HIS A 204 -10.99 2.14 22.33
N THR A 205 -9.98 3.03 22.22
CA THR A 205 -8.58 2.75 22.55
C THR A 205 -8.01 3.94 23.31
N ASP A 206 -7.16 3.69 24.31
CA ASP A 206 -6.58 4.73 25.17
C ASP A 206 -5.60 5.65 24.41
N ALA A 207 -4.85 5.07 23.47
CA ALA A 207 -3.86 5.77 22.65
C ALA A 207 -3.89 5.28 21.20
N LEU A 208 -3.24 6.02 20.32
CA LEU A 208 -3.14 5.71 18.90
C LEU A 208 -1.74 6.02 18.39
N PHE A 209 -1.14 5.09 17.64
CA PHE A 209 -0.10 5.44 16.69
C PHE A 209 -0.76 5.85 15.38
N ALA A 210 -0.65 7.13 15.03
CA ALA A 210 -1.31 7.71 13.86
C ALA A 210 -0.30 8.30 12.86
N ASN A 211 -0.72 8.41 11.60
CA ASN A 211 0.07 9.11 10.59
C ASN A 211 0.05 10.61 10.83
N SER A 212 1.10 11.32 10.41
CA SER A 212 1.21 12.77 10.60
C SER A 212 0.04 13.59 10.03
N ASN A 213 -0.55 13.17 8.91
CA ASN A 213 -1.75 13.83 8.35
C ASN A 213 -2.96 13.70 9.30
N ASP A 214 -3.12 12.54 9.95
CA ASP A 214 -4.22 12.28 10.89
C ASP A 214 -4.02 13.13 12.14
N LEU A 215 -2.78 13.22 12.64
CA LEU A 215 -2.42 14.05 13.79
C LEU A 215 -2.66 15.54 13.53
N VAL A 216 -2.26 16.05 12.36
CA VAL A 216 -2.51 17.44 11.96
C VAL A 216 -4.01 17.71 11.85
N THR A 217 -4.76 16.78 11.26
CA THR A 217 -6.21 16.90 11.09
C THR A 217 -6.92 16.99 12.44
N HIS A 218 -6.47 16.22 13.44
CA HIS A 218 -7.13 16.06 14.73
C HIS A 218 -6.44 16.78 15.91
N ILE A 219 -5.55 17.73 15.63
CA ILE A 219 -4.75 18.42 16.65
C ILE A 219 -5.62 19.15 17.70
N ALA A 220 -6.86 19.47 17.36
CA ALA A 220 -7.81 20.09 18.28
C ALA A 220 -8.40 19.10 19.30
N GLU A 221 -8.41 17.79 19.03
CA GLU A 221 -8.99 16.76 19.90
C GLU A 221 -7.95 15.97 20.71
N ILE A 222 -6.67 16.04 20.32
CA ILE A 222 -5.64 15.11 20.80
C ILE A 222 -4.43 15.81 21.45
N ILE A 223 -3.62 15.04 22.16
CA ILE A 223 -2.28 15.40 22.63
C ILE A 223 -1.28 14.44 22.00
N VAL A 224 -0.38 14.98 21.17
CA VAL A 224 0.72 14.21 20.57
C VAL A 224 1.84 14.07 21.59
N LEU A 225 2.06 12.85 22.07
CA LEU A 225 3.05 12.54 23.11
C LEU A 225 4.46 12.40 22.55
N GLY A 226 4.60 11.99 21.28
CA GLY A 226 5.89 11.82 20.64
C GLY A 226 5.77 11.63 19.14
N MET A 227 6.60 12.36 18.39
CA MET A 227 6.75 12.20 16.94
C MET A 227 7.95 11.32 16.61
N GLY A 228 7.77 10.41 15.64
CA GLY A 228 8.80 9.52 15.10
C GLY A 228 9.73 10.17 14.08
N THR A 229 10.08 11.44 14.27
CA THR A 229 11.01 12.20 13.42
C THR A 229 12.27 12.57 14.21
N GLU A 230 13.38 12.82 13.51
CA GLU A 230 14.63 13.27 14.16
C GLU A 230 14.47 14.67 14.75
N GLU A 231 13.88 15.58 13.98
CA GLU A 231 13.54 16.93 14.39
C GLU A 231 12.02 17.10 14.51
N ARG A 232 11.56 18.15 15.20
CA ARG A 232 10.13 18.42 15.34
C ARG A 232 9.46 18.56 13.99
N PHE A 233 8.30 17.93 13.84
CA PHE A 233 7.56 17.95 12.60
C PHE A 233 7.00 19.35 12.35
N GLY A 234 7.33 19.97 11.21
CA GLY A 234 7.04 21.39 10.96
C GLY A 234 5.57 21.80 11.05
N LEU A 235 4.63 20.88 10.81
CA LEU A 235 3.18 21.13 10.97
C LEU A 235 2.67 20.91 12.40
N LEU A 236 3.49 20.34 13.28
CA LEU A 236 3.23 20.09 14.69
C LEU A 236 4.43 20.56 15.54
N PRO A 237 4.81 21.86 15.50
CA PRO A 237 6.04 22.34 16.13
C PRO A 237 6.05 22.23 17.65
N ASP A 238 4.87 22.12 18.27
CA ASP A 238 4.75 21.96 19.73
C ASP A 238 4.88 20.50 20.18
N ALA A 239 4.71 19.53 19.27
CA ALA A 239 4.83 18.11 19.58
C ALA A 239 6.31 17.72 19.70
N PRO A 240 6.76 17.18 20.84
CA PRO A 240 8.13 16.71 20.98
C PRO A 240 8.37 15.46 20.13
N THR A 241 9.62 15.22 19.74
CA THR A 241 10.01 13.93 19.16
C THR A 241 10.24 12.89 20.27
N PHE A 242 10.28 11.61 19.92
CA PHE A 242 10.74 10.58 20.86
C PHE A 242 12.22 10.79 21.24
N MET A 243 13.04 11.24 20.29
CA MET A 243 14.47 11.48 20.51
C MET A 243 14.74 12.63 21.48
N GLU A 244 13.98 13.74 21.41
CA GLU A 244 14.04 14.84 22.38
C GLU A 244 13.71 14.37 23.82
N GLN A 245 12.96 13.28 23.94
CA GLN A 245 12.52 12.68 25.20
C GLN A 245 13.40 11.50 25.64
N GLY A 246 14.54 11.29 24.98
CA GLY A 246 15.53 10.27 25.35
C GLY A 246 15.19 8.85 24.89
N ILE A 247 14.25 8.69 23.95
CA ILE A 247 13.91 7.40 23.33
C ILE A 247 14.44 7.42 21.90
N ASP A 248 15.43 6.57 21.61
CA ASP A 248 16.06 6.45 20.29
C ASP A 248 15.13 5.75 19.28
N MET A 249 14.10 6.48 18.87
CA MET A 249 13.01 5.99 18.02
C MET A 249 12.65 7.02 16.96
N THR A 250 12.85 6.64 15.70
CA THR A 250 12.13 7.21 14.57
C THR A 250 11.07 6.21 14.11
N ALA A 251 9.93 6.71 13.64
CA ALA A 251 8.82 5.90 13.19
C ALA A 251 8.13 6.58 12.03
N GLY A 252 8.06 5.89 10.90
CA GLY A 252 7.43 6.38 9.70
C GLY A 252 7.03 5.24 8.78
N ILE A 253 6.25 5.59 7.76
CA ILE A 253 5.87 4.68 6.69
C ILE A 253 6.32 5.30 5.38
N ASP A 254 7.26 4.67 4.70
CA ASP A 254 7.61 5.05 3.34
C ASP A 254 6.54 4.54 2.39
N ARG A 255 6.13 5.40 1.46
CA ARG A 255 5.02 5.17 0.56
C ARG A 255 5.42 5.45 -0.87
N GLY A 256 4.87 4.61 -1.72
CA GLY A 256 5.15 4.60 -3.14
C GLY A 256 4.12 3.78 -3.89
N VAL A 257 4.52 3.35 -5.07
CA VAL A 257 3.77 2.44 -5.93
C VAL A 257 4.65 1.27 -6.34
N CYS A 258 4.04 0.11 -6.46
CA CYS A 258 4.63 -1.09 -7.04
C CYS A 258 3.72 -1.69 -8.12
N VAL A 259 4.30 -2.53 -8.95
CA VAL A 259 3.62 -3.37 -9.96
C VAL A 259 3.88 -4.84 -9.66
N PRO A 260 3.08 -5.78 -10.23
CA PRO A 260 3.47 -7.18 -10.21
C PRO A 260 4.85 -7.37 -10.85
N GLN A 261 5.62 -8.33 -10.35
CA GLN A 261 6.85 -8.77 -10.98
C GLN A 261 6.61 -9.29 -12.42
N GLY A 262 7.42 -8.82 -13.37
CA GLY A 262 7.46 -9.31 -14.76
C GLY A 262 7.29 -8.21 -15.79
#